data_AF-A0A354JS17-F1
#
_entry.id   AF-A0A354JS17-F1
#
_cell.length_a   1.000
_cell.length_b   1.000
_cell.length_c   1.000
_cell.angle_alpha   90.00
_cell.angle_beta   90.00
_cell.angle_gamma   90.00
#
_symmetry.space_group_name_H-M   'P 1'
#
loop_
_entity.id
_entity.type
_entity.pdbx_description
1 polymer ?
#
loop_
_entity_poly.entity_id
_entity_poly.type
_entity_poly.pdbx_seq_one_letter_code
_entity_poly.pdbx_strand_id
1 'polypeptide(L)' 'MIEIDNKVVSSEILEQRFCCDLPRCKGMCCVHGDSGAPLTPDEA' A
#
# COMPACT_ATOMS: atom_id res chain seq x y z
N MET A 1 -4.09 2.13 -18.55
CA MET A 1 -5.47 2.10 -18.04
C MET A 1 -6.05 0.71 -18.29
N ILE A 2 -6.72 0.11 -17.31
CA ILE A 2 -7.28 -1.25 -17.35
C ILE A 2 -8.75 -1.17 -16.95
N GLU A 3 -9.65 -1.86 -17.65
CA GLU A 3 -11.08 -1.88 -17.33
C GLU A 3 -11.49 -3.23 -16.71
N ILE A 4 -12.19 -3.20 -15.58
CA ILE A 4 -12.68 -4.39 -14.85
C ILE A 4 -14.09 -4.10 -14.32
N ASP A 5 -15.08 -4.89 -14.72
CA ASP A 5 -16.48 -4.76 -14.25
C ASP A 5 -17.01 -3.32 -14.25
N ASN A 6 -16.86 -2.61 -15.37
CA ASN A 6 -17.21 -1.19 -15.55
C ASN A 6 -16.44 -0.21 -14.65
N LYS A 7 -15.26 -0.60 -14.15
CA LYS A 7 -14.37 0.28 -13.37
C LYS A 7 -13.10 0.54 -14.16
N VAL A 8 -12.70 1.80 -14.20
CA VAL A 8 -11.45 2.23 -14.83
C VAL A 8 -10.34 2.24 -13.77
N VAL A 9 -9.33 1.41 -13.97
CA VAL A 9 -8.19 1.23 -13.07
C VAL A 9 -6.93 1.80 -13.73
N SER A 10 -6.11 2.54 -12.96
CA SER A 10 -4.80 2.98 -13.45
C SER A 10 -3.91 1.78 -13.72
N SER A 11 -3.19 1.76 -14.85
CA SER A 11 -2.20 0.70 -15.12
C SER A 11 -0.98 0.77 -14.19
N GLU A 12 -0.78 1.92 -13.52
CA GLU A 12 0.27 2.08 -12.51
C GLU A 12 0.11 1.07 -11.37
N ILE A 13 -1.09 0.52 -11.15
CA ILE A 13 -1.34 -0.52 -10.14
C ILE A 13 -0.47 -1.77 -10.33
N LEU A 14 0.01 -2.04 -11.54
CA LEU A 14 0.88 -3.18 -11.84
C LEU A 14 2.34 -2.93 -11.43
N GLU A 15 2.74 -1.66 -11.29
CA GLU A 15 4.12 -1.25 -11.02
C GLU A 15 4.27 -0.65 -9.62
N GLN A 16 3.20 -0.12 -9.06
CA GLN A 16 3.14 0.41 -7.71
C GLN A 16 3.37 -0.72 -6.69
N ARG A 17 4.40 -0.54 -5.86
CA ARG A 17 4.65 -1.41 -4.71
C ARG A 17 3.74 -0.97 -3.58
N PHE A 18 2.67 -1.72 -3.36
CA PHE A 18 1.78 -1.54 -2.21
C PHE A 18 2.39 -2.08 -0.91
N CYS A 19 3.53 -2.79 -0.96
CA CYS A 19 4.23 -3.18 0.26
C CYS A 19 4.91 -1.95 0.87
N CYS A 20 4.75 -1.79 2.18
CA CYS A 20 5.38 -0.72 2.91
C CYS A 20 6.90 -0.86 2.82
N ASP A 21 7.58 0.18 2.34
CA ASP A 21 9.03 0.32 2.49
C ASP A 21 9.33 0.88 3.89
N LEU A 22 9.30 -0.02 4.88
CA LEU A 22 9.50 0.32 6.30
C LEU A 22 10.82 1.07 6.56
N PRO A 23 11.98 0.69 5.95
CA PRO A 23 13.21 1.47 6.05
C PRO A 23 13.07 2.92 5.58
N ARG A 24 12.27 3.16 4.53
CA ARG A 24 12.07 4.49 3.95
C ARG A 24 11.02 5.32 4.69
N CYS A 25 9.93 4.71 5.14
CA CYS A 25 8.83 5.42 5.80
C CYS A 25 9.03 5.57 7.31
N LYS A 26 9.86 4.71 7.93
CA LYS A 26 10.10 4.68 9.39
C LYS A 26 8.81 4.61 10.22
N GLY A 27 7.82 3.89 9.72
CA GLY A 27 6.50 3.75 10.34
C GLY A 27 5.52 4.90 10.06
N MET A 28 5.94 6.02 9.47
CA MET A 28 5.11 7.24 9.38
C MET A 28 3.74 7.03 8.70
N CYS A 29 3.64 6.10 7.74
CA CYS A 29 2.37 5.79 7.06
C CYS A 29 1.51 4.73 7.79
N CYS A 30 2.07 3.98 8.74
CA CYS A 30 1.37 2.91 9.48
C CYS A 30 0.96 3.33 10.90
N VAL A 31 1.61 4.33 11.51
CA VAL A 31 1.20 4.88 12.82
C VAL A 31 0.21 6.06 12.73
N HIS A 32 -0.05 6.58 11.53
CA HIS A 32 -1.06 7.61 11.32
C HIS A 32 -2.13 7.19 10.31
N GLY A 33 -3.22 6.63 10.85
CA GLY A 33 -4.48 6.38 10.15
C GLY A 33 -4.84 4.90 10.01
N ASP A 34 -6.14 4.63 9.93
CA ASP A 34 -6.75 3.28 9.79
C ASP A 34 -6.47 2.61 8.43
N SER A 35 -5.70 3.26 7.56
CA SER A 35 -5.38 2.80 6.19
C SER A 35 -3.99 2.18 6.07
N GLY A 36 -3.26 2.00 7.18
CA GLY A 36 -1.92 1.40 7.19
C GLY A 36 -1.94 -0.09 6.88
N ALA A 37 -0.81 -0.60 6.37
CA ALA A 37 -0.62 -2.05 6.22
C ALA A 37 -0.59 -2.70 7.61
N PRO A 38 -1.31 -3.82 7.83
CA PRO A 38 -1.28 -4.53 9.11
C PRO A 38 0.15 -5.01 9.39
N LEU A 39 0.70 -4.64 10.55
CA LEU A 39 2.00 -5.12 11.01
C LEU A 39 1.90 -6.56 11.50
N THR A 40 2.88 -7.38 11.13
CA THR A 40 3.08 -8.69 11.77
C THR A 40 3.71 -8.50 13.17
N PRO A 41 3.61 -9.51 14.07
CA PRO A 41 4.20 -9.42 15.41
C PRO A 41 5.72 -9.18 15.40
N ASP A 42 6.41 -9.65 14.36
CA ASP A 42 7.86 -9.46 14.19
C ASP A 42 8.22 -8.03 13.72
N GLU A 43 7.24 -7.25 13.27
CA GLU A 43 7.38 -5.88 12.77
C GLU A 43 6.90 -4.81 13.78
N ALA A 44 6.37 -5.22 14.94
CA ALA A 44 5.79 -4.35 15.98
C ALA A 44 6.82 -3.74 16.95
#